data_AF-A0A944MJG4-F1
#
_entry.id   AF-A0A944MJG4-F1
#
_cell.length_a   1.000
_cell.length_b   1.000
_cell.length_c   1.000
_cell.angle_alpha   90.00
_cell.angle_beta   90.00
_cell.angle_gamma   90.00
#
_symmetry.space_group_name_H-M   'P 1'
#
loop_
_entity.id
_entity.type
_entity.pdbx_description
1 polymer ?
#
loop_
_entity_poly.entity_id
_entity_poly.type
_entity_poly.pdbx_seq_one_letter_code
_entity_poly.pdbx_strand_id
1 'polypeptide(L)'
;MSLTNQLSYRIKFALVIVLFLVTIGYLSFELYAAGQFFLRHYIVVGTTSVMLFLFSTGVYLSLTGNLEHLRSASDQMSEGDLTQRLDIDTRDELNQIGTAFKDISNGFSLAVSGVVGSSRHLGDVTAQMVDTGRKTAVDIQRQADEIAQAVEAVDTLADSIQGVAAKSNQAAEHAESANQAVVNGQNEVDKTISSINSLAGELELVATAVKKLEDDSANIGGILEAIRGIADQTNLLALNAAIEAARAGEQGRGFAVVADEVRSLARRTQEETVRINSMIDQLQEGSHQAVDVMERSNRRTAETVDQAASAGKMLSVIQEAVSSINSMNMQIADGANHQTEVSENIRENIAQLDSLSQNSARDSGRLTASTVQVAALANEVNAWLNRFTVDYDQLALTRQERDKDAAFVWDAKFSVGIVEIDRQHKALMDMANELKFELDGKRSIKTARRILKGLIDYTATHFSYEEQLMDQTRYSEAEAHKELHRKLVDDVMGYNERIEQGDEEVLGELMAFIKGWLIEHIQKTDKRLGAHLQQTGLG
;
A
#
# COMPACT_ATOMS: atom_id res chain seq x y z
N MET A 1 -23.76 -46.35 -65.08
CA MET A 1 -24.27 -46.44 -63.69
C MET A 1 -25.59 -47.21 -63.74
N SER A 2 -25.58 -48.46 -63.30
CA SER A 2 -26.76 -49.35 -63.40
C SER A 2 -27.89 -48.85 -62.50
N LEU A 3 -29.16 -48.93 -62.94
CA LEU A 3 -30.35 -48.67 -62.10
C LEU A 3 -30.30 -49.46 -60.78
N THR A 4 -29.60 -50.60 -60.76
CA THR A 4 -29.43 -51.45 -59.58
C THR A 4 -28.64 -50.79 -58.46
N ASN A 5 -27.71 -49.85 -58.73
CA ASN A 5 -26.93 -49.19 -57.68
C ASN A 5 -27.72 -48.09 -56.93
N GLN A 6 -28.92 -47.75 -57.40
CA GLN A 6 -29.76 -46.72 -56.77
C GLN A 6 -30.85 -47.27 -55.85
N LEU A 7 -31.03 -48.59 -55.81
CA LEU A 7 -32.01 -49.22 -54.93
C LEU A 7 -31.39 -49.64 -53.60
N SER A 8 -32.11 -49.39 -52.51
CA SER A 8 -31.75 -49.88 -51.17
C SER A 8 -31.63 -51.42 -51.18
N TYR A 9 -30.78 -51.99 -50.34
CA TYR A 9 -30.62 -53.45 -50.28
C TYR A 9 -31.93 -54.15 -49.90
N ARG A 10 -32.80 -53.48 -49.14
CA ARG A 10 -34.17 -53.96 -48.85
C ARG A 10 -35.02 -54.06 -50.12
N ILE A 11 -34.92 -53.08 -51.02
CA ILE A 11 -35.67 -53.06 -52.29
C ILE A 11 -35.06 -54.08 -53.27
N LYS A 12 -33.73 -54.20 -53.33
CA LYS A 12 -33.04 -55.25 -54.11
C LYS A 12 -33.47 -56.65 -53.66
N PHE A 13 -33.52 -56.88 -52.35
CA PHE A 13 -33.95 -58.16 -51.77
C PHE A 13 -35.45 -58.40 -51.98
N ALA A 14 -36.29 -57.38 -51.81
CA ALA A 14 -37.72 -57.47 -52.11
C ALA A 14 -37.98 -57.75 -53.60
N LEU A 15 -37.22 -57.14 -54.51
CA LEU A 15 -37.31 -57.42 -55.95
C LEU A 15 -36.89 -58.85 -56.28
N VAL A 16 -35.85 -59.38 -55.63
CA VAL A 16 -35.46 -60.80 -55.78
C VAL A 16 -36.57 -61.73 -55.30
N ILE A 17 -37.19 -61.44 -54.15
CA ILE A 17 -38.31 -62.22 -53.62
C ILE A 17 -39.52 -62.13 -54.57
N VAL A 18 -39.88 -60.94 -55.04
CA VAL A 18 -41.00 -60.73 -55.95
C VAL A 18 -40.73 -61.42 -57.28
N LEU A 19 -39.54 -61.28 -57.87
CA LEU A 19 -39.15 -62.02 -59.06
C LEU A 19 -39.28 -63.52 -58.81
N PHE A 20 -38.69 -64.05 -57.74
CA PHE A 20 -38.76 -65.46 -57.39
C PHE A 20 -40.20 -65.98 -57.24
N LEU A 21 -41.07 -65.22 -56.57
CA LEU A 21 -42.50 -65.53 -56.40
C LEU A 21 -43.26 -65.47 -57.73
N VAL A 22 -42.96 -64.50 -58.60
CA VAL A 22 -43.52 -64.40 -59.96
C VAL A 22 -43.05 -65.57 -60.81
N THR A 23 -41.77 -65.97 -60.72
CA THR A 23 -41.25 -67.13 -61.45
C THR A 23 -41.93 -68.40 -60.97
N ILE A 24 -42.09 -68.61 -59.66
CA ILE A 24 -42.81 -69.76 -59.08
C ILE A 24 -44.29 -69.75 -59.49
N GLY A 25 -44.94 -68.59 -59.45
CA GLY A 25 -46.32 -68.42 -59.89
C GLY A 25 -46.50 -68.78 -61.37
N TYR A 26 -45.61 -68.28 -62.22
CA TYR A 26 -45.57 -68.64 -63.65
C TYR A 26 -45.30 -70.14 -63.85
N LEU A 27 -44.36 -70.71 -63.07
CA LEU A 27 -44.03 -72.14 -63.08
C LEU A 27 -45.24 -73.00 -62.75
N SER A 28 -46.00 -72.60 -61.73
CA SER A 28 -47.18 -73.31 -61.23
C SER A 28 -48.33 -73.25 -62.23
N PHE A 29 -48.49 -72.12 -62.92
CA PHE A 29 -49.50 -71.93 -63.97
C PHE A 29 -49.20 -72.78 -65.23
N GLU A 30 -47.95 -72.80 -65.69
CA GLU A 30 -47.55 -73.63 -66.84
C GLU A 30 -47.56 -75.14 -66.51
N LEU A 31 -47.25 -75.54 -65.27
CA LEU A 31 -47.34 -76.94 -64.85
C LEU A 31 -48.78 -77.45 -64.83
N TYR A 32 -49.76 -76.57 -64.59
CA TYR A 32 -51.18 -76.87 -64.68
C TYR A 32 -51.65 -77.05 -66.14
N ALA A 33 -50.97 -76.40 -67.10
CA ALA A 33 -51.28 -76.44 -68.53
C ALA A 33 -50.38 -77.44 -69.29
N ALA A 34 -50.52 -78.75 -69.02
CA ALA A 34 -49.65 -79.76 -69.63
C ALA A 34 -49.95 -80.02 -71.12
N GLY A 35 -48.93 -79.90 -71.99
CA GLY A 35 -48.95 -80.40 -73.38
C GLY A 35 -47.89 -79.78 -74.30
N GLN A 36 -46.68 -80.37 -74.35
CA GLN A 36 -45.59 -80.13 -75.33
C GLN A 36 -44.79 -78.80 -75.30
N PHE A 37 -44.55 -78.19 -74.13
CA PHE A 37 -43.68 -77.00 -73.99
C PHE A 37 -42.46 -77.17 -73.06
N PHE A 38 -41.96 -78.40 -72.88
CA PHE A 38 -40.84 -78.69 -71.97
C PHE A 38 -39.57 -77.86 -72.27
N LEU A 39 -39.20 -77.67 -73.54
CA LEU A 39 -37.97 -76.95 -73.91
C LEU A 39 -38.06 -75.44 -73.58
N ARG A 40 -39.21 -74.79 -73.83
CA ARG A 40 -39.42 -73.38 -73.49
C ARG A 40 -39.37 -73.16 -71.98
N HIS A 41 -39.93 -74.11 -71.22
CA HIS A 41 -39.93 -74.09 -69.77
C HIS A 41 -38.49 -74.14 -69.20
N TYR A 42 -37.65 -75.06 -69.68
CA TYR A 42 -36.25 -75.14 -69.25
C TYR A 42 -35.45 -73.88 -69.58
N ILE A 43 -35.73 -73.22 -70.71
CA ILE A 43 -35.06 -71.98 -71.09
C ILE A 43 -35.45 -70.85 -70.12
N VAL A 44 -36.74 -70.65 -69.82
CA VAL A 44 -37.19 -69.58 -68.92
C VAL A 44 -36.68 -69.77 -67.49
N VAL A 45 -36.72 -71.01 -66.98
CA VAL A 45 -36.17 -71.35 -65.66
C VAL A 45 -34.67 -71.13 -65.64
N GLY A 46 -33.96 -71.58 -66.68
CA GLY A 46 -32.51 -71.42 -66.82
C GLY A 46 -32.11 -69.94 -66.85
N THR A 47 -32.76 -69.12 -67.69
CA THR A 47 -32.45 -67.69 -67.79
C THR A 47 -32.78 -66.94 -66.51
N THR A 48 -33.90 -67.24 -65.85
CA THR A 48 -34.27 -66.58 -64.60
C THR A 48 -33.35 -66.98 -63.46
N SER A 49 -32.95 -68.25 -63.39
CA SER A 49 -31.96 -68.75 -62.42
C SER A 49 -30.60 -68.09 -62.62
N VAL A 50 -30.15 -67.93 -63.87
CA VAL A 50 -28.89 -67.24 -64.19
C VAL A 50 -28.98 -65.74 -63.86
N MET A 51 -30.09 -65.06 -64.16
CA MET A 51 -30.27 -63.65 -63.79
C MET A 51 -30.30 -63.47 -62.26
N LEU A 52 -30.99 -64.34 -61.53
CA LEU A 52 -31.01 -64.33 -60.07
C LEU A 52 -29.64 -64.61 -59.47
N PHE A 53 -28.88 -65.54 -60.05
CA PHE A 53 -27.51 -65.84 -59.63
C PHE A 53 -26.60 -64.63 -59.86
N LEU A 54 -26.57 -64.08 -61.08
CA LEU A 54 -25.75 -62.89 -61.40
C LEU A 54 -26.12 -61.68 -60.54
N PHE A 55 -27.42 -61.46 -60.30
CA PHE A 55 -27.88 -60.39 -59.41
C PHE A 55 -27.46 -60.63 -57.96
N SER A 56 -27.63 -61.84 -57.43
CA SER A 56 -27.23 -62.19 -56.06
C SER A 56 -25.71 -62.12 -55.88
N THR A 57 -24.93 -62.55 -56.86
CA THR A 57 -23.47 -62.42 -56.87
C THR A 57 -23.04 -60.95 -56.93
N GLY A 58 -23.70 -60.11 -57.74
CA GLY A 58 -23.43 -58.67 -57.78
C GLY A 58 -23.74 -57.97 -56.44
N VAL A 59 -24.85 -58.32 -55.81
CA VAL A 59 -25.23 -57.86 -54.46
C VAL A 59 -24.22 -58.32 -53.41
N TYR A 60 -23.82 -59.60 -53.45
CA TYR A 60 -22.84 -60.20 -52.54
C TYR A 60 -21.48 -59.51 -52.64
N LEU A 61 -20.90 -59.41 -53.84
CA LEU A 61 -19.59 -58.80 -54.07
C LEU A 61 -19.57 -57.31 -53.66
N SER A 62 -20.64 -56.57 -53.97
CA SER A 62 -20.78 -55.17 -53.56
C SER A 62 -20.90 -55.01 -52.05
N LEU A 63 -21.59 -55.93 -51.36
CA LEU A 63 -21.75 -55.89 -49.91
C LEU A 63 -20.45 -56.27 -49.20
N THR A 64 -19.79 -57.35 -49.61
CA THR A 64 -18.54 -57.80 -48.99
C THR A 64 -17.39 -56.82 -49.17
N GLY A 65 -17.29 -56.17 -50.34
CA GLY A 65 -16.23 -55.17 -50.59
C GLY A 65 -16.37 -53.94 -49.69
N ASN A 66 -17.58 -53.36 -49.61
CA ASN A 66 -17.84 -52.18 -48.78
C ASN A 66 -17.77 -52.49 -47.28
N LEU A 67 -18.18 -53.69 -46.85
CA LEU A 67 -18.03 -54.11 -45.45
C LEU A 67 -16.56 -54.33 -45.07
N GLU A 68 -15.73 -54.83 -45.97
CA GLU A 68 -14.29 -54.98 -45.71
C GLU A 68 -13.59 -53.62 -45.62
N HIS A 69 -13.97 -52.63 -46.44
CA HIS A 69 -13.48 -51.26 -46.31
C HIS A 69 -13.90 -50.62 -44.98
N LEU A 70 -15.17 -50.77 -44.58
CA LEU A 70 -15.66 -50.30 -43.28
C LEU A 70 -14.91 -50.97 -42.12
N ARG A 71 -14.68 -52.29 -42.21
CA ARG A 71 -13.91 -53.05 -41.23
C ARG A 71 -12.47 -52.55 -41.13
N SER A 72 -11.76 -52.42 -42.26
CA SER A 72 -10.38 -51.92 -42.28
C SER A 72 -10.27 -50.51 -41.71
N ALA A 73 -11.19 -49.62 -42.07
CA ALA A 73 -11.22 -48.25 -41.53
C ALA A 73 -11.53 -48.25 -40.02
N SER A 74 -12.42 -49.15 -39.56
CA SER A 74 -12.73 -49.31 -38.14
C SER A 74 -11.55 -49.88 -37.34
N ASP A 75 -10.82 -50.85 -37.89
CA ASP A 75 -9.63 -51.43 -37.28
C ASP A 75 -8.55 -50.35 -37.11
N GLN A 76 -8.26 -49.58 -38.16
CA GLN A 76 -7.30 -48.47 -38.10
C GLN A 76 -7.73 -47.36 -37.12
N MET A 77 -9.02 -46.99 -37.12
CA MET A 77 -9.55 -46.02 -36.14
C MET A 77 -9.40 -46.55 -34.70
N SER A 78 -9.58 -47.86 -34.48
CA SER A 78 -9.39 -48.49 -33.17
C SER A 78 -7.92 -48.49 -32.71
N GLU A 79 -6.99 -48.53 -33.65
CA GLU A 79 -5.55 -48.38 -33.41
C GLU A 79 -5.13 -46.93 -33.18
N GLY A 80 -6.07 -45.97 -33.34
CA GLY A 80 -5.86 -44.55 -33.11
C GLY A 80 -5.63 -43.73 -34.38
N ASP A 81 -5.68 -44.34 -35.57
CA ASP A 81 -5.57 -43.59 -36.82
C ASP A 81 -6.90 -42.94 -37.20
N LEU A 82 -7.05 -41.65 -36.85
CA LEU A 82 -8.22 -40.84 -37.15
C LEU A 82 -8.11 -40.12 -38.51
N THR A 83 -7.09 -40.43 -39.32
CA THR A 83 -6.92 -39.89 -40.68
C THR A 83 -7.71 -40.67 -41.73
N GLN A 84 -8.23 -41.85 -41.35
CA GLN A 84 -8.84 -42.79 -42.28
C GLN A 84 -10.15 -42.29 -42.87
N ARG A 85 -10.29 -42.49 -44.18
CA ARG A 85 -11.44 -42.05 -44.97
C ARG A 85 -12.23 -43.24 -45.46
N LEU A 86 -13.51 -43.25 -45.12
CA LEU A 86 -14.45 -44.22 -45.63
C LEU A 86 -15.38 -43.54 -46.64
N ASP A 87 -15.02 -43.60 -47.92
CA ASP A 87 -15.84 -43.08 -49.01
C ASP A 87 -16.62 -44.23 -49.66
N ILE A 88 -17.89 -44.38 -49.27
CA ILE A 88 -18.79 -45.39 -49.81
C ILE A 88 -19.74 -44.70 -50.79
N ASP A 89 -19.38 -44.70 -52.08
CA ASP A 89 -20.20 -44.16 -53.18
C ASP A 89 -21.37 -45.11 -53.54
N THR A 90 -22.32 -45.23 -52.62
CA THR A 90 -23.59 -45.93 -52.81
C THR A 90 -24.76 -45.01 -52.43
N ARG A 91 -25.97 -45.28 -52.93
CA ARG A 91 -27.19 -44.53 -52.54
C ARG A 91 -28.09 -45.36 -51.62
N ASP A 92 -27.48 -46.20 -50.80
CA ASP A 92 -28.19 -47.15 -49.95
C ASP A 92 -27.72 -47.08 -48.48
N GLU A 93 -28.15 -48.05 -47.67
CA GLU A 93 -27.88 -48.11 -46.24
C GLU A 93 -26.38 -48.14 -45.90
N LEU A 94 -25.50 -48.58 -46.84
CA LEU A 94 -24.06 -48.59 -46.60
C LEU A 94 -23.43 -47.21 -46.63
N ASN A 95 -23.91 -46.31 -47.50
CA ASN A 95 -23.45 -44.91 -47.49
C ASN A 95 -23.88 -44.20 -46.22
N GLN A 96 -25.07 -44.50 -45.67
CA GLN A 96 -25.48 -43.94 -44.37
C GLN A 96 -24.54 -44.37 -43.25
N ILE A 97 -24.11 -45.64 -43.23
CA ILE A 97 -23.12 -46.15 -42.27
C ILE A 97 -21.74 -45.50 -42.50
N GLY A 98 -21.30 -45.39 -43.76
CA GLY A 98 -20.04 -44.74 -44.12
C GLY A 98 -19.98 -43.27 -43.70
N THR A 99 -21.08 -42.54 -43.93
CA THR A 99 -21.23 -41.15 -43.51
C THR A 99 -21.22 -41.03 -41.98
N ALA A 100 -21.95 -41.89 -41.27
CA ALA A 100 -21.94 -41.89 -39.81
C ALA A 100 -20.55 -42.20 -39.24
N PHE A 101 -19.81 -43.15 -39.83
CA PHE A 101 -18.43 -43.46 -39.46
C PHE A 101 -17.51 -42.25 -39.68
N LYS A 102 -17.63 -41.58 -40.83
CA LYS A 102 -16.88 -40.34 -41.14
C LYS A 102 -17.16 -39.24 -40.11
N ASP A 103 -18.42 -39.01 -39.77
CA ASP A 103 -18.80 -37.99 -38.79
C ASP A 103 -18.26 -38.31 -37.39
N ILE A 104 -18.24 -39.60 -37.00
CA ILE A 104 -17.62 -40.07 -35.75
C ILE A 104 -16.11 -39.83 -35.78
N SER A 105 -15.41 -40.24 -36.85
CA SER A 105 -13.96 -40.05 -36.99
C SER A 105 -13.56 -38.57 -36.94
N ASN A 106 -14.27 -37.70 -37.67
CA ASN A 106 -14.06 -36.25 -37.63
C ASN A 106 -14.31 -35.66 -36.23
N GLY A 107 -15.37 -36.09 -35.56
CA GLY A 107 -15.68 -35.66 -34.20
C GLY A 107 -14.60 -36.07 -33.18
N PHE A 108 -14.08 -37.30 -33.29
CA PHE A 108 -12.96 -37.76 -32.47
C PHE A 108 -11.67 -36.99 -32.77
N SER A 109 -11.36 -36.76 -34.05
CA SER A 109 -10.20 -35.96 -34.48
C SER A 109 -10.23 -34.55 -33.90
N LEU A 110 -11.39 -33.89 -33.95
CA LEU A 110 -11.59 -32.56 -33.39
C LEU A 110 -11.41 -32.56 -31.86
N ALA A 111 -12.02 -33.54 -31.18
CA ALA A 111 -11.91 -33.67 -29.73
C ALA A 111 -10.46 -33.91 -29.27
N VAL A 112 -9.76 -34.86 -29.91
CA VAL A 112 -8.34 -35.14 -29.62
C VAL A 112 -7.48 -33.90 -29.86
N SER A 113 -7.64 -33.23 -31.01
CA SER A 113 -6.90 -31.99 -31.31
C SER A 113 -7.17 -30.90 -30.28
N GLY A 114 -8.42 -30.73 -29.84
CA GLY A 114 -8.81 -29.78 -28.81
C GLY A 114 -8.11 -30.06 -27.48
N VAL A 115 -8.14 -31.31 -27.00
CA VAL A 115 -7.51 -31.68 -25.72
C VAL A 115 -5.98 -31.57 -25.80
N VAL A 116 -5.35 -31.94 -26.93
CA VAL A 116 -3.90 -31.74 -27.14
C VAL A 116 -3.53 -30.26 -27.06
N GLY A 117 -4.31 -29.39 -27.70
CA GLY A 117 -4.12 -27.93 -27.63
C GLY A 117 -4.24 -27.39 -26.21
N SER A 118 -5.30 -27.77 -25.49
CA SER A 118 -5.51 -27.37 -24.09
C SER A 118 -4.41 -27.89 -23.16
N SER A 119 -3.94 -29.12 -23.35
CA SER A 119 -2.85 -29.72 -22.57
C SER A 119 -1.53 -28.97 -22.77
N ARG A 120 -1.19 -28.58 -24.01
CA ARG A 120 0.01 -27.75 -24.28
C ARG A 120 -0.08 -26.40 -23.59
N HIS A 121 -1.23 -25.72 -23.72
CA HIS A 121 -1.43 -24.44 -23.06
C HIS A 121 -1.36 -24.54 -21.53
N LEU A 122 -1.89 -25.62 -20.94
CA LEU A 122 -1.75 -25.89 -19.50
C LEU A 122 -0.27 -26.08 -19.11
N GLY A 123 0.53 -26.72 -19.96
CA GLY A 123 1.98 -26.81 -19.81
C GLY A 123 2.66 -25.44 -19.77
N ASP A 124 2.31 -24.54 -20.68
CA ASP A 124 2.87 -23.18 -20.72
C ASP A 124 2.50 -22.36 -19.47
N VAL A 125 1.23 -22.41 -19.06
CA VAL A 125 0.74 -21.70 -17.85
C VAL A 125 1.43 -22.23 -16.59
N THR A 126 1.55 -23.55 -16.45
CA THR A 126 2.24 -24.14 -15.29
C THR A 126 3.72 -23.79 -15.26
N ALA A 127 4.40 -23.72 -16.41
CA ALA A 127 5.79 -23.26 -16.47
C ALA A 127 5.95 -21.80 -15.99
N GLN A 128 5.03 -20.90 -16.40
CA GLN A 128 5.01 -19.52 -15.92
C GLN A 128 4.73 -19.41 -14.42
N MET A 129 3.81 -20.24 -13.90
CA MET A 129 3.51 -20.29 -12.47
C MET A 129 4.72 -20.77 -11.65
N VAL A 130 5.52 -21.73 -12.16
CA VAL A 130 6.77 -22.17 -11.51
C VAL A 130 7.79 -21.03 -11.45
N ASP A 131 8.01 -20.28 -12.54
CA ASP A 131 8.93 -19.13 -12.52
C ASP A 131 8.45 -18.04 -11.55
N THR A 132 7.14 -17.79 -11.51
CA THR A 132 6.53 -16.84 -10.57
C THR A 132 6.70 -17.28 -9.12
N GLY A 133 6.48 -18.56 -8.81
CA GLY A 133 6.73 -19.13 -7.48
C GLY A 133 8.20 -18.98 -7.06
N ARG A 134 9.14 -19.23 -7.98
CA ARG A 134 10.58 -19.03 -7.73
C ARG A 134 10.93 -17.58 -7.43
N LYS A 135 10.41 -16.62 -8.21
CA LYS A 135 10.59 -15.18 -7.95
C LYS A 135 10.03 -14.79 -6.59
N THR A 136 8.81 -15.23 -6.29
CA THR A 136 8.14 -14.99 -5.01
C THR A 136 8.99 -15.52 -3.84
N ALA A 137 9.59 -16.71 -3.97
CA ALA A 137 10.47 -17.25 -2.93
C ALA A 137 11.74 -16.39 -2.70
N VAL A 138 12.32 -15.82 -3.76
CA VAL A 138 13.46 -14.89 -3.65
C VAL A 138 13.03 -13.59 -2.96
N ASP A 139 11.88 -13.04 -3.32
CA ASP A 139 11.36 -11.82 -2.71
C ASP A 139 11.05 -12.02 -1.21
N ILE A 140 10.51 -13.18 -0.83
CA ILE A 140 10.26 -13.55 0.58
C ILE A 140 11.57 -13.65 1.36
N GLN A 141 12.63 -14.20 0.76
CA GLN A 141 13.95 -14.24 1.42
C GLN A 141 14.51 -12.83 1.65
N ARG A 142 14.41 -11.95 0.65
CA ARG A 142 14.82 -10.54 0.82
C ARG A 142 14.00 -9.85 1.91
N GLN A 143 12.70 -10.10 1.95
CA GLN A 143 11.82 -9.56 2.98
C GLN A 143 12.22 -10.03 4.39
N ALA A 144 12.64 -11.30 4.54
CA ALA A 144 13.15 -11.80 5.82
C ALA A 144 14.43 -11.08 6.26
N ASP A 145 15.35 -10.80 5.33
CA ASP A 145 16.57 -10.04 5.63
C ASP A 145 16.26 -8.59 6.02
N GLU A 146 15.30 -7.94 5.35
CA GLU A 146 14.83 -6.59 5.67
C GLU A 146 14.14 -6.53 7.05
N ILE A 147 13.35 -7.56 7.38
CA ILE A 147 12.73 -7.71 8.71
C ILE A 147 13.80 -7.83 9.79
N ALA A 148 14.84 -8.63 9.58
CA ALA A 148 15.93 -8.78 10.55
C ALA A 148 16.66 -7.45 10.81
N GLN A 149 16.92 -6.67 9.75
CA GLN A 149 17.50 -5.33 9.90
C GLN A 149 16.57 -4.36 10.63
N ALA A 150 15.27 -4.44 10.37
CA ALA A 150 14.28 -3.62 11.06
C ALA A 150 14.26 -3.91 12.57
N VAL A 151 14.39 -5.18 12.98
CA VAL A 151 14.50 -5.55 14.40
C VAL A 151 15.73 -4.89 15.04
N GLU A 152 16.90 -5.01 14.42
CA GLU A 152 18.14 -4.41 14.93
C GLU A 152 18.04 -2.87 15.06
N ALA A 153 17.41 -2.22 14.08
CA ALA A 153 17.18 -0.79 14.09
C ALA A 153 16.24 -0.36 15.24
N VAL A 154 15.19 -1.14 15.52
CA VAL A 154 14.26 -0.88 16.62
C VAL A 154 14.93 -1.08 17.97
N ASP A 155 15.77 -2.11 18.13
CA ASP A 155 16.54 -2.32 19.37
C ASP A 155 17.51 -1.16 19.63
N THR A 156 18.23 -0.72 18.59
CA THR A 156 19.14 0.44 18.68
C THR A 156 18.38 1.72 19.03
N LEU A 157 17.17 1.89 18.47
CA LEU A 157 16.30 3.03 18.74
C LEU A 157 15.79 3.01 20.20
N ALA A 158 15.41 1.84 20.72
CA ALA A 158 14.99 1.68 22.11
C ALA A 158 16.13 2.05 23.09
N ASP A 159 17.36 1.60 22.83
CA ASP A 159 18.53 1.96 23.62
C ASP A 159 18.81 3.48 23.58
N SER A 160 18.68 4.08 22.40
CA SER A 160 18.87 5.52 22.22
C SER A 160 17.85 6.34 23.02
N ILE A 161 16.58 5.92 22.98
CA ILE A 161 15.47 6.56 23.72
C ILE A 161 15.70 6.48 25.23
N GLN A 162 16.11 5.32 25.77
CA GLN A 162 16.48 5.20 27.18
C GLN A 162 17.63 6.13 27.55
N GLY A 163 18.63 6.26 26.67
CA GLY A 163 19.72 7.21 26.83
C GLY A 163 19.25 8.67 26.87
N VAL A 164 18.27 9.06 26.06
CA VAL A 164 17.66 10.41 26.06
C VAL A 164 16.88 10.66 27.35
N ALA A 165 16.08 9.69 27.81
CA ALA A 165 15.34 9.81 29.07
C ALA A 165 16.30 10.00 30.26
N ALA A 166 17.35 9.18 30.35
CA ALA A 166 18.36 9.27 31.41
C ALA A 166 19.09 10.63 31.41
N LYS A 167 19.52 11.11 30.23
CA LYS A 167 20.18 12.42 30.10
C LYS A 167 19.25 13.58 30.45
N SER A 168 17.97 13.47 30.13
CA SER A 168 16.97 14.49 30.45
C SER A 168 16.72 14.58 31.95
N ASN A 169 16.62 13.44 32.64
CA ASN A 169 16.55 13.39 34.10
C ASN A 169 17.80 14.01 34.76
N GLN A 170 18.99 13.65 34.27
CA GLN A 170 20.23 14.25 34.78
C GLN A 170 20.29 15.76 34.55
N ALA A 171 19.81 16.24 33.39
CA ALA A 171 19.72 17.67 33.11
C ALA A 171 18.70 18.38 34.00
N ALA A 172 17.59 17.74 34.36
CA ALA A 172 16.62 18.24 35.34
C ALA A 172 17.25 18.38 36.74
N GLU A 173 18.00 17.38 37.21
CA GLU A 173 18.75 17.45 38.48
C GLU A 173 19.77 18.59 38.50
N HIS A 174 20.49 18.81 37.40
CA HIS A 174 21.42 19.93 37.25
C HIS A 174 20.70 21.29 37.24
N ALA A 175 19.54 21.38 36.58
CA ALA A 175 18.72 22.58 36.59
C ALA A 175 18.19 22.89 38.01
N GLU A 176 17.74 21.88 38.75
CA GLU A 176 17.30 22.06 40.15
C GLU A 176 18.45 22.54 41.05
N SER A 177 19.64 21.96 40.89
CA SER A 177 20.84 22.40 41.61
C SER A 177 21.20 23.85 41.29
N ALA A 178 21.10 24.26 40.02
CA ALA A 178 21.33 25.64 39.59
C ALA A 178 20.26 26.59 40.14
N ASN A 179 18.99 26.17 40.19
CA ASN A 179 17.90 26.95 40.78
C ASN A 179 18.17 27.22 42.28
N GLN A 180 18.60 26.20 43.03
CA GLN A 180 18.98 26.37 44.42
C GLN A 180 20.18 27.34 44.59
N ALA A 181 21.17 27.27 43.71
CA ALA A 181 22.30 28.20 43.72
C ALA A 181 21.87 29.65 43.44
N VAL A 182 20.94 29.87 42.52
CA VAL A 182 20.37 31.19 42.23
C VAL A 182 19.58 31.74 43.41
N VAL A 183 18.74 30.93 44.06
CA VAL A 183 18.00 31.31 45.28
C VAL A 183 18.98 31.72 46.40
N ASN A 184 20.05 30.94 46.59
CA ASN A 184 21.08 31.27 47.58
C ASN A 184 21.82 32.57 47.21
N GLY A 185 22.12 32.79 45.93
CA GLY A 185 22.72 34.03 45.44
C GLY A 185 21.82 35.24 45.66
N GLN A 186 20.51 35.11 45.43
CA GLN A 186 19.54 36.17 45.66
C GLN A 186 19.50 36.58 47.14
N ASN A 187 19.46 35.60 48.05
CA ASN A 187 19.52 35.85 49.49
C ASN A 187 20.79 36.60 49.90
N GLU A 188 21.94 36.32 49.26
CA GLU A 188 23.20 36.99 49.58
C GLU A 188 23.26 38.43 49.05
N VAL A 189 22.65 38.68 47.88
CA VAL A 189 22.45 40.04 47.36
C VAL A 189 21.55 40.85 48.30
N ASP A 190 20.45 40.27 48.78
CA ASP A 190 19.52 40.94 49.70
C ASP A 190 20.20 41.30 51.04
N LYS A 191 21.02 40.39 51.60
CA LYS A 191 21.86 40.69 52.77
C LYS A 191 22.88 41.81 52.49
N THR A 192 23.47 41.81 51.31
CA THR A 192 24.41 42.86 50.89
C THR A 192 23.73 44.22 50.84
N ILE A 193 22.55 44.31 50.22
CA ILE A 193 21.73 45.53 50.20
C ILE A 193 21.40 46.01 51.62
N SER A 194 20.96 45.09 52.49
CA SER A 194 20.67 45.43 53.90
C SER A 194 21.91 45.97 54.63
N SER A 195 23.08 45.38 54.39
CA SER A 195 24.33 45.79 55.05
C SER A 195 24.79 47.17 54.56
N ILE A 196 24.64 47.45 53.27
CA ILE A 196 24.97 48.75 52.67
C ILE A 196 24.00 49.83 53.17
N ASN A 197 22.71 49.53 53.33
CA ASN A 197 21.75 50.46 53.91
C ASN A 197 22.06 50.78 55.38
N SER A 198 22.48 49.79 56.18
CA SER A 198 22.96 50.04 57.54
C SER A 198 24.19 50.95 57.54
N LEU A 199 25.15 50.71 56.64
CA LEU A 199 26.34 51.56 56.48
C LEU A 199 25.96 53.00 56.09
N ALA A 200 24.97 53.19 55.22
CA ALA A 200 24.46 54.52 54.86
C ALA A 200 23.94 55.27 56.10
N GLY A 201 23.18 54.59 56.97
CA GLY A 201 22.69 55.16 58.22
C GLY A 201 23.82 55.49 59.20
N GLU A 202 24.85 54.65 59.31
CA GLU A 202 26.03 54.94 60.12
C GLU A 202 26.80 56.17 59.60
N LEU A 203 26.96 56.30 58.27
CA LEU A 203 27.59 57.46 57.67
C LEU A 203 26.80 58.76 57.92
N GLU A 204 25.46 58.69 57.90
CA GLU A 204 24.60 59.84 58.20
C GLU A 204 24.74 60.31 59.67
N LEU A 205 24.85 59.35 60.61
CA LEU A 205 25.13 59.66 62.02
C LEU A 205 26.48 60.33 62.21
N VAL A 206 27.53 59.82 61.56
CA VAL A 206 28.87 60.43 61.64
C VAL A 206 28.87 61.80 60.97
N ALA A 207 28.18 61.97 59.84
CA ALA A 207 28.07 63.28 59.16
C ALA A 207 27.42 64.32 60.09
N THR A 208 26.38 63.93 60.82
CA THR A 208 25.73 64.78 61.83
C THR A 208 26.67 65.14 62.98
N ALA A 209 27.46 64.17 63.47
CA ALA A 209 28.42 64.40 64.56
C ALA A 209 29.56 65.35 64.14
N VAL A 210 30.08 65.20 62.92
CA VAL A 210 31.12 66.08 62.36
C VAL A 210 30.57 67.48 62.08
N LYS A 211 29.33 67.59 61.58
CA LYS A 211 28.64 68.87 61.40
C LYS A 211 28.51 69.61 62.74
N LYS A 212 28.14 68.90 63.80
CA LYS A 212 28.10 69.47 65.14
C LYS A 212 29.49 69.93 65.63
N LEU A 213 30.54 69.17 65.33
CA LEU A 213 31.92 69.56 65.66
C LEU A 213 32.34 70.84 64.91
N GLU A 214 31.98 70.97 63.63
CA GLU A 214 32.16 72.19 62.84
C GLU A 214 31.50 73.40 63.52
N ASP A 215 30.22 73.27 63.91
CA ASP A 215 29.46 74.31 64.60
C ASP A 215 30.05 74.67 65.98
N ASP A 216 30.38 73.66 66.80
CA ASP A 216 30.97 73.87 68.13
C ASP A 216 32.34 74.57 68.03
N SER A 217 33.12 74.25 67.01
CA SER A 217 34.42 74.88 66.75
C SER A 217 34.29 76.32 66.31
N ALA A 218 33.30 76.64 65.47
CA ALA A 218 32.97 78.02 65.11
C ALA A 218 32.55 78.85 66.33
N ASN A 219 31.77 78.27 67.24
CA ASN A 219 31.40 78.92 68.50
C ASN A 219 32.63 79.21 69.38
N ILE A 220 33.57 78.25 69.49
CA ILE A 220 34.82 78.46 70.23
C ILE A 220 35.66 79.59 69.60
N GLY A 221 35.74 79.64 68.27
CA GLY A 221 36.40 80.74 67.55
C GLY A 221 35.84 82.12 67.95
N GLY A 222 34.51 82.24 68.04
CA GLY A 222 33.85 83.46 68.52
C GLY A 222 34.18 83.82 69.98
N ILE A 223 34.26 82.82 70.87
CA ILE A 223 34.65 83.01 72.27
C ILE A 223 36.11 83.47 72.38
N LEU A 224 37.02 82.88 71.59
CA LEU A 224 38.44 83.25 71.59
C LEU A 224 38.64 84.70 71.13
N GLU A 225 37.87 85.16 70.15
CA GLU A 225 37.92 86.55 69.70
C GLU A 225 37.45 87.51 70.81
N ALA A 226 36.42 87.13 71.58
CA ALA A 226 35.99 87.90 72.74
C ALA A 226 37.06 87.93 73.86
N ILE A 227 37.72 86.79 74.15
CA ILE A 227 38.81 86.72 75.13
C ILE A 227 40.00 87.57 74.69
N ARG A 228 40.35 87.52 73.40
CA ARG A 228 41.40 88.35 72.82
C ARG A 228 41.07 89.84 73.00
N GLY A 229 39.83 90.23 72.72
CA GLY A 229 39.33 91.58 72.97
C GLY A 229 39.41 92.00 74.45
N ILE A 230 39.06 91.11 75.39
CA ILE A 230 39.22 91.37 76.84
C ILE A 230 40.69 91.51 77.21
N ALA A 231 41.57 90.67 76.68
CA ALA A 231 43.00 90.73 76.95
C ALA A 231 43.63 92.01 76.39
N ASP A 232 43.22 92.46 75.19
CA ASP A 232 43.58 93.77 74.62
C ASP A 232 43.13 94.93 75.52
N GLN A 233 41.88 94.92 75.98
CA GLN A 233 41.37 95.90 76.92
C GLN A 233 42.12 95.88 78.25
N THR A 234 42.42 94.69 78.77
CA THR A 234 43.16 94.52 80.03
C THR A 234 44.60 95.01 79.91
N ASN A 235 45.26 94.74 78.79
CA ASN A 235 46.60 95.24 78.48
C ASN A 235 46.62 96.77 78.40
N LEU A 236 45.60 97.39 77.78
CA LEU A 236 45.43 98.84 77.72
C LEU A 236 45.15 99.45 79.11
N LEU A 237 44.27 98.84 79.90
CA LEU A 237 43.97 99.28 81.28
C LEU A 237 45.21 99.19 82.17
N ALA A 238 45.95 98.08 82.09
CA ALA A 238 47.18 97.87 82.83
C ALA A 238 48.28 98.87 82.41
N LEU A 239 48.40 99.17 81.12
CA LEU A 239 49.28 100.22 80.63
C LEU A 239 48.91 101.60 81.23
N ASN A 240 47.64 101.96 81.23
CA ASN A 240 47.17 103.21 81.83
C ASN A 240 47.46 103.26 83.34
N ALA A 241 47.27 102.14 84.05
CA ALA A 241 47.58 102.02 85.48
C ALA A 241 49.09 102.12 85.76
N ALA A 242 49.94 101.51 84.93
CA ALA A 242 51.40 101.61 85.05
C ALA A 242 51.89 103.04 84.83
N ILE A 243 51.30 103.76 83.85
CA ILE A 243 51.57 105.18 83.60
C ILE A 243 51.21 106.02 84.84
N GLU A 244 50.02 105.81 85.43
CA GLU A 244 49.58 106.59 86.59
C GLU A 244 50.35 106.22 87.88
N ALA A 245 50.75 104.96 88.03
CA ALA A 245 51.62 104.52 89.11
C ALA A 245 53.03 105.13 89.02
N ALA A 246 53.60 105.26 87.81
CA ALA A 246 54.85 105.99 87.59
C ALA A 246 54.71 107.50 87.93
N ARG A 247 53.52 108.06 87.67
CA ARG A 247 53.18 109.47 87.97
C ARG A 247 53.09 109.76 89.47
N ALA A 248 52.69 108.79 90.29
CA ALA A 248 52.60 108.90 91.75
C ALA A 248 53.96 108.74 92.49
N GLY A 249 55.06 108.50 91.77
CA GLY A 249 56.41 108.42 92.33
C GLY A 249 56.60 107.27 93.33
N GLU A 250 57.30 107.52 94.45
CA GLU A 250 57.59 106.47 95.47
C GLU A 250 56.31 105.88 96.11
N GLN A 251 55.20 106.63 96.17
CA GLN A 251 53.92 106.13 96.71
C GLN A 251 53.21 105.15 95.76
N GLY A 252 53.50 105.21 94.44
CA GLY A 252 52.89 104.37 93.41
C GLY A 252 53.65 103.08 93.10
N ARG A 253 54.80 102.86 93.74
CA ARG A 253 55.75 101.80 93.38
C ARG A 253 55.18 100.38 93.51
N GLY A 254 54.36 100.13 94.54
CA GLY A 254 53.63 98.86 94.69
C GLY A 254 52.56 98.66 93.61
N PHE A 255 51.88 99.74 93.20
CA PHE A 255 50.89 99.71 92.11
C PHE A 255 51.53 99.49 90.73
N ALA A 256 52.73 100.05 90.49
CA ALA A 256 53.45 99.88 89.22
C ALA A 256 53.81 98.40 88.98
N VAL A 257 54.28 97.70 90.02
CA VAL A 257 54.60 96.26 89.93
C VAL A 257 53.35 95.44 89.61
N VAL A 258 52.21 95.75 90.24
CA VAL A 258 50.93 95.08 89.95
C VAL A 258 50.48 95.37 88.52
N ALA A 259 50.59 96.61 88.05
CA ALA A 259 50.21 96.98 86.69
C ALA A 259 51.06 96.28 85.61
N ASP A 260 52.38 96.17 85.82
CA ASP A 260 53.26 95.43 84.90
C ASP A 260 52.97 93.92 84.92
N GLU A 261 52.64 93.34 86.07
CA GLU A 261 52.23 91.93 86.17
C GLU A 261 50.90 91.67 85.44
N VAL A 262 49.90 92.55 85.60
CA VAL A 262 48.63 92.46 84.87
C VAL A 262 48.84 92.61 83.37
N ARG A 263 49.74 93.51 82.94
CA ARG A 263 50.08 93.71 81.53
C ARG A 263 50.77 92.48 80.93
N SER A 264 51.72 91.89 81.66
CA SER A 264 52.39 90.64 81.30
C SER A 264 51.38 89.49 81.15
N LEU A 265 50.44 89.38 82.10
CA LEU A 265 49.37 88.39 82.07
C LEU A 265 48.43 88.58 80.87
N ALA A 266 48.07 89.82 80.55
CA ALA A 266 47.24 90.15 79.39
C ALA A 266 47.93 89.79 78.06
N ARG A 267 49.24 90.07 77.92
CA ARG A 267 50.02 89.67 76.74
C ARG A 267 50.14 88.15 76.61
N ARG A 268 50.41 87.44 77.71
CA ARG A 268 50.42 85.97 77.73
C ARG A 268 49.05 85.39 77.35
N THR A 269 47.96 86.02 77.80
CA THR A 269 46.59 85.62 77.44
C THR A 269 46.38 85.76 75.93
N GLN A 270 46.81 86.87 75.31
CA GLN A 270 46.74 87.08 73.86
C GLN A 270 47.51 86.01 73.08
N GLU A 271 48.76 85.77 73.46
CA GLU A 271 49.63 84.77 72.82
C GLU A 271 49.00 83.36 72.86
N GLU A 272 48.42 82.96 73.99
CA GLU A 272 47.72 81.67 74.09
C GLU A 272 46.41 81.66 73.29
N THR A 273 45.62 82.74 73.27
CA THR A 273 44.43 82.81 72.38
C THR A 273 44.79 82.66 70.91
N VAL A 274 45.92 83.22 70.44
CA VAL A 274 46.37 83.05 69.06
C VAL A 274 46.72 81.59 68.76
N ARG A 275 47.40 80.90 69.68
CA ARG A 275 47.68 79.46 69.51
C ARG A 275 46.40 78.64 69.48
N ILE A 276 45.46 78.89 70.39
CA ILE A 276 44.18 78.17 70.42
C ILE A 276 43.39 78.45 69.13
N ASN A 277 43.37 79.68 68.65
CA ASN A 277 42.68 80.02 67.40
C ASN A 277 43.26 79.24 66.21
N SER A 278 44.59 79.14 66.10
CA SER A 278 45.24 78.31 65.07
C SER A 278 44.87 76.83 65.17
N MET A 279 44.69 76.29 66.37
CA MET A 279 44.21 74.92 66.57
C MET A 279 42.74 74.76 66.16
N ILE A 280 41.91 75.77 66.39
CA ILE A 280 40.50 75.79 65.96
C ILE A 280 40.39 75.88 64.43
N ASP A 281 41.21 76.69 63.77
CA ASP A 281 41.26 76.78 62.30
C ASP A 281 41.58 75.41 61.68
N GLN A 282 42.57 74.69 62.21
CA GLN A 282 42.91 73.33 61.77
C GLN A 282 41.77 72.34 62.00
N LEU A 283 41.07 72.46 63.12
CA LEU A 283 39.97 71.58 63.48
C LEU A 283 38.73 71.83 62.61
N GLN A 284 38.47 73.09 62.22
CA GLN A 284 37.46 73.45 61.24
C GLN A 284 37.79 72.93 59.84
N GLU A 285 39.04 73.10 59.38
CA GLU A 285 39.48 72.56 58.08
C GLU A 285 39.33 71.03 58.04
N GLY A 286 39.79 70.34 59.09
CA GLY A 286 39.64 68.88 59.21
C GLY A 286 38.18 68.43 59.25
N SER A 287 37.30 69.18 59.93
CA SER A 287 35.86 68.89 59.97
C SER A 287 35.21 69.07 58.59
N HIS A 288 35.54 70.14 57.86
CA HIS A 288 35.07 70.35 56.49
C HIS A 288 35.48 69.23 55.53
N GLN A 289 36.76 68.83 55.59
CA GLN A 289 37.26 67.72 54.77
C GLN A 289 36.53 66.40 55.11
N ALA A 290 36.27 66.14 56.39
CA ALA A 290 35.52 64.98 56.82
C ALA A 290 34.08 64.99 56.25
N VAL A 291 33.36 66.12 56.31
CA VAL A 291 32.02 66.25 55.73
C VAL A 291 32.01 65.96 54.23
N ASP A 292 32.94 66.52 53.45
CA ASP A 292 33.04 66.25 52.00
C ASP A 292 33.28 64.75 51.70
N VAL A 293 34.15 64.09 52.47
CA VAL A 293 34.38 62.64 52.35
C VAL A 293 33.11 61.85 52.71
N MET A 294 32.34 62.28 53.71
CA MET A 294 31.08 61.64 54.10
C MET A 294 30.03 61.76 53.00
N GLU A 295 29.85 62.94 52.40
CA GLU A 295 28.91 63.15 51.29
C GLU A 295 29.26 62.30 50.07
N ARG A 296 30.55 62.26 49.70
CA ARG A 296 31.03 61.40 48.60
C ARG A 296 30.84 59.92 48.92
N SER A 297 31.08 59.51 50.17
CA SER A 297 30.85 58.13 50.61
C SER A 297 29.38 57.76 50.53
N ASN A 298 28.48 58.65 50.95
CA ASN A 298 27.03 58.42 50.90
C ASN A 298 26.53 58.24 49.45
N ARG A 299 27.05 59.06 48.51
CA ARG A 299 26.76 58.89 47.07
C ARG A 299 27.23 57.53 46.53
N ARG A 300 28.44 57.11 46.87
CA ARG A 300 28.98 55.81 46.46
C ARG A 300 28.18 54.64 47.06
N THR A 301 27.74 54.77 48.30
CA THR A 301 26.89 53.78 48.97
C THR A 301 25.56 53.63 48.21
N ALA A 302 24.90 54.72 47.82
CA ALA A 302 23.70 54.68 47.00
C ALA A 302 23.92 54.02 45.63
N GLU A 303 24.99 54.37 44.92
CA GLU A 303 25.36 53.72 43.65
C GLU A 303 25.58 52.20 43.81
N THR A 304 26.13 51.78 44.96
CA THR A 304 26.39 50.36 45.25
C THR A 304 25.08 49.61 45.54
N VAL A 305 24.11 50.25 46.19
CA VAL A 305 22.76 49.69 46.36
C VAL A 305 22.09 49.47 45.00
N ASP A 306 22.14 50.45 44.11
CA ASP A 306 21.55 50.32 42.77
C ASP A 306 22.19 49.18 41.95
N GLN A 307 23.52 49.04 42.02
CA GLN A 307 24.24 47.94 41.38
C GLN A 307 23.84 46.57 41.96
N ALA A 308 23.75 46.45 43.29
CA ALA A 308 23.33 45.22 43.94
C ALA A 308 21.88 44.86 43.59
N ALA A 309 20.97 45.83 43.57
CA ALA A 309 19.58 45.64 43.15
C ALA A 309 19.49 45.16 41.68
N SER A 310 20.31 45.72 40.79
CA SER A 310 20.40 45.26 39.40
C SER A 310 20.91 43.82 39.30
N ALA A 311 21.89 43.43 40.12
CA ALA A 311 22.38 42.05 40.18
C ALA A 311 21.29 41.08 40.66
N GLY A 312 20.50 41.47 41.67
CA GLY A 312 19.33 40.70 42.12
C GLY A 312 18.29 40.52 41.01
N LYS A 313 18.00 41.56 40.23
CA LYS A 313 17.09 41.44 39.07
C LYS A 313 17.60 40.44 38.03
N MET A 314 18.91 40.43 37.76
CA MET A 314 19.52 39.47 36.82
C MET A 314 19.42 38.04 37.34
N LEU A 315 19.61 37.81 38.64
CA LEU A 315 19.41 36.50 39.26
C LEU A 315 17.97 36.01 39.13
N SER A 316 16.97 36.88 39.30
CA SER A 316 15.56 36.53 39.05
C SER A 316 15.31 36.06 37.61
N VAL A 317 15.91 36.72 36.62
CA VAL A 317 15.79 36.29 35.20
C VAL A 317 16.46 34.94 34.97
N ILE A 318 17.62 34.69 35.60
CA ILE A 318 18.29 33.40 35.54
C ILE A 318 17.42 32.31 36.18
N GLN A 319 16.76 32.61 37.31
CA GLN A 319 15.87 31.68 37.99
C GLN A 319 14.72 31.22 37.08
N GLU A 320 14.05 32.16 36.41
CA GLU A 320 12.97 31.86 35.45
C GLU A 320 13.47 30.98 34.30
N ALA A 321 14.64 31.30 33.74
CA ALA A 321 15.24 30.52 32.66
C ALA A 321 15.59 29.09 33.09
N VAL A 322 16.16 28.91 34.29
CA VAL A 322 16.50 27.59 34.84
C VAL A 322 15.24 26.78 35.14
N SER A 323 14.19 27.41 35.68
CA SER A 323 12.89 26.76 35.89
C SER A 323 12.28 26.27 34.57
N SER A 324 12.35 27.08 33.52
CA SER A 324 11.92 26.68 32.17
C SER A 324 12.73 25.50 31.63
N ILE A 325 14.05 25.48 31.85
CA ILE A 325 14.92 24.35 31.45
C ILE A 325 14.50 23.06 32.19
N ASN A 326 14.23 23.14 33.49
CA ASN A 326 13.78 21.99 34.26
C ASN A 326 12.45 21.43 33.71
N SER A 327 11.49 22.31 33.40
CA SER A 327 10.22 21.91 32.78
C SER A 327 10.40 21.26 31.40
N MET A 328 11.30 21.79 30.55
CA MET A 328 11.61 21.20 29.24
C MET A 328 12.22 19.81 29.39
N ASN A 329 13.16 19.63 30.33
CA ASN A 329 13.78 18.32 30.57
C ASN A 329 12.76 17.26 31.01
N MET A 330 11.80 17.64 31.86
CA MET A 330 10.69 16.75 32.25
C MET A 330 9.82 16.36 31.04
N GLN A 331 9.52 17.29 30.14
CA GLN A 331 8.75 16.99 28.92
C GLN A 331 9.52 16.09 27.95
N ILE A 332 10.84 16.28 27.81
CA ILE A 332 11.68 15.41 26.98
C ILE A 332 11.72 13.99 27.56
N ALA A 333 11.85 13.85 28.88
CA ALA A 333 11.81 12.55 29.56
C ALA A 333 10.47 11.83 29.35
N ASP A 334 9.35 12.55 29.47
CA ASP A 334 8.02 12.01 29.20
C ASP A 334 7.85 11.59 27.73
N GLY A 335 8.28 12.44 26.80
CA GLY A 335 8.29 12.13 25.36
C GLY A 335 9.13 10.89 25.02
N ALA A 336 10.26 10.70 25.70
CA ALA A 336 11.09 9.51 25.56
C ALA A 336 10.38 8.24 26.09
N ASN A 337 9.66 8.34 27.22
CA ASN A 337 8.85 7.22 27.71
C ASN A 337 7.75 6.84 26.70
N HIS A 338 7.07 7.81 26.11
CA HIS A 338 6.07 7.54 25.09
C HIS A 338 6.68 6.94 23.81
N GLN A 339 7.85 7.41 23.38
CA GLN A 339 8.57 6.79 22.26
C GLN A 339 8.97 5.34 22.55
N THR A 340 9.23 4.97 23.81
CA THR A 340 9.50 3.58 24.20
C THR A 340 8.28 2.69 23.95
N GLU A 341 7.08 3.16 24.32
CA GLU A 341 5.82 2.44 24.05
C GLU A 341 5.58 2.26 22.54
N VAL A 342 5.80 3.32 21.75
CA VAL A 342 5.69 3.25 20.28
C VAL A 342 6.69 2.25 19.69
N SER A 343 7.91 2.20 20.23
CA SER A 343 8.96 1.27 19.77
C SER A 343 8.57 -0.18 20.03
N GLU A 344 7.94 -0.48 21.16
CA GLU A 344 7.43 -1.82 21.46
C GLU A 344 6.31 -2.22 20.49
N ASN A 345 5.39 -1.31 20.19
CA ASN A 345 4.35 -1.55 19.17
C ASN A 345 4.95 -1.81 17.78
N ILE A 346 6.01 -1.11 17.41
CA ILE A 346 6.73 -1.36 16.14
C ILE A 346 7.37 -2.75 16.18
N ARG A 347 8.01 -3.14 17.29
CA ARG A 347 8.59 -4.47 17.47
C ARG A 347 7.54 -5.58 17.30
N GLU A 348 6.37 -5.43 17.90
CA GLU A 348 5.26 -6.38 17.74
C GLU A 348 4.80 -6.48 16.28
N ASN A 349 4.67 -5.35 15.58
CA ASN A 349 4.30 -5.33 14.16
C ASN A 349 5.35 -6.03 13.29
N ILE A 350 6.64 -5.84 13.57
CA ILE A 350 7.73 -6.54 12.86
C ILE A 350 7.65 -8.05 13.11
N ALA A 351 7.35 -8.49 14.33
CA ALA A 351 7.15 -9.92 14.62
C ALA A 351 5.95 -10.51 13.86
N GLN A 352 4.87 -9.74 13.69
CA GLN A 352 3.74 -10.15 12.85
C GLN A 352 4.14 -10.23 11.37
N LEU A 353 4.94 -9.29 10.87
CA LEU A 353 5.47 -9.32 9.51
C LEU A 353 6.38 -10.53 9.26
N ASP A 354 7.21 -10.90 10.24
CA ASP A 354 8.02 -12.11 10.17
C ASP A 354 7.14 -13.37 10.04
N SER A 355 6.11 -13.48 10.89
CA SER A 355 5.15 -14.59 10.80
C SER A 355 4.45 -14.65 9.44
N LEU A 356 4.05 -13.49 8.89
CA LEU A 356 3.41 -13.40 7.58
C LEU A 356 4.38 -13.79 6.44
N SER A 357 5.65 -13.39 6.55
CA SER A 357 6.71 -13.78 5.60
C SER A 357 6.91 -15.30 5.60
N GLN A 358 6.97 -15.92 6.78
CA GLN A 358 7.06 -17.38 6.93
C GLN A 358 5.83 -18.10 6.36
N ASN A 359 4.63 -17.54 6.54
CA ASN A 359 3.41 -18.08 5.93
C ASN A 359 3.47 -18.00 4.40
N SER A 360 3.88 -16.86 3.87
CA SER A 360 4.06 -16.63 2.44
C SER A 360 5.09 -17.60 1.83
N ALA A 361 6.17 -17.89 2.56
CA ALA A 361 7.19 -18.87 2.15
C ALA A 361 6.56 -20.27 1.99
N ARG A 362 5.76 -20.69 2.98
CA ARG A 362 5.05 -21.97 2.96
C ARG A 362 4.04 -22.04 1.82
N ASP A 363 3.26 -20.99 1.61
CA ASP A 363 2.24 -20.96 0.56
C ASP A 363 2.85 -20.92 -0.85
N SER A 364 3.93 -20.17 -1.05
CA SER A 364 4.71 -20.19 -2.30
C SER A 364 5.28 -21.59 -2.59
N GLY A 365 5.80 -22.27 -1.58
CA GLY A 365 6.27 -23.66 -1.70
C GLY A 365 5.15 -24.63 -2.08
N ARG A 366 3.97 -24.50 -1.45
CA ARG A 366 2.78 -25.31 -1.79
C ARG A 366 2.28 -25.03 -3.20
N LEU A 367 2.20 -23.77 -3.61
CA LEU A 367 1.79 -23.37 -4.94
C LEU A 367 2.72 -23.96 -6.01
N THR A 368 4.03 -23.87 -5.79
CA THR A 368 5.03 -24.45 -6.70
C THR A 368 4.84 -25.97 -6.81
N ALA A 369 4.66 -26.67 -5.68
CA ALA A 369 4.43 -28.11 -5.68
C ALA A 369 3.14 -28.51 -6.41
N SER A 370 2.02 -27.81 -6.17
CA SER A 370 0.76 -28.06 -6.87
C SER A 370 0.87 -27.78 -8.37
N THR A 371 1.59 -26.72 -8.75
CA THR A 371 1.82 -26.39 -10.17
C THR A 371 2.60 -27.49 -10.88
N VAL A 372 3.62 -28.07 -10.24
CA VAL A 372 4.37 -29.21 -10.78
C VAL A 372 3.47 -30.43 -10.96
N GLN A 373 2.54 -30.69 -10.04
CA GLN A 373 1.56 -31.78 -10.17
C GLN A 373 0.62 -31.56 -11.36
N VAL A 374 0.12 -30.34 -11.55
CA VAL A 374 -0.74 -29.99 -12.70
C VAL A 374 0.03 -30.15 -14.02
N ALA A 375 1.29 -29.73 -14.07
CA ALA A 375 2.16 -29.92 -15.24
C ALA A 375 2.36 -31.41 -15.56
N ALA A 376 2.57 -32.26 -14.54
CA ALA A 376 2.69 -33.70 -14.70
C ALA A 376 1.41 -34.33 -15.27
N LEU A 377 0.24 -33.94 -14.75
CA LEU A 377 -1.06 -34.41 -15.26
C LEU A 377 -1.31 -33.96 -16.70
N ALA A 378 -0.94 -32.73 -17.05
CA ALA A 378 -1.03 -32.23 -18.42
C ALA A 378 -0.20 -33.08 -19.40
N ASN A 379 1.02 -33.44 -18.99
CA ASN A 379 1.91 -34.33 -19.76
C ASN A 379 1.37 -35.76 -19.85
N GLU A 380 0.76 -36.28 -18.79
CA GLU A 380 0.11 -37.60 -18.78
C GLU A 380 -1.05 -37.66 -19.80
N VAL A 381 -1.92 -36.65 -19.80
CA VAL A 381 -3.00 -36.51 -20.79
C VAL A 381 -2.43 -36.42 -22.21
N ASN A 382 -1.36 -35.65 -22.42
CA ASN A 382 -0.70 -35.57 -23.72
C ASN A 382 -0.16 -36.93 -24.18
N ALA A 383 0.48 -37.68 -23.29
CA ALA A 383 1.03 -39.00 -23.58
C ALA A 383 -0.08 -40.01 -23.99
N TRP A 384 -1.24 -39.97 -23.34
CA TRP A 384 -2.39 -40.80 -23.74
C TRP A 384 -2.95 -40.42 -25.11
N LEU A 385 -2.87 -39.15 -25.49
CA LEU A 385 -3.40 -38.65 -26.75
C LEU A 385 -2.44 -38.84 -27.93
N ASN A 386 -1.13 -38.97 -27.69
CA ASN A 386 -0.12 -39.18 -28.73
C ASN A 386 -0.27 -40.49 -29.52
N ARG A 387 -1.09 -41.44 -29.03
CA ARG A 387 -1.45 -42.64 -29.81
C ARG A 387 -2.39 -42.34 -30.98
N PHE A 388 -3.09 -41.20 -30.96
CA PHE A 388 -4.06 -40.83 -31.99
C PHE A 388 -3.38 -40.01 -33.08
N THR A 389 -3.52 -40.45 -34.33
CA THR A 389 -3.06 -39.71 -35.50
C THR A 389 -4.22 -38.89 -36.05
N VAL A 390 -4.04 -37.57 -36.15
CA VAL A 390 -5.07 -36.62 -36.59
C VAL A 390 -4.61 -35.92 -37.87
N ASP A 391 -5.49 -35.85 -38.88
CA ASP A 391 -5.26 -35.08 -40.10
C ASP A 391 -5.64 -33.61 -39.86
N TYR A 392 -4.64 -32.82 -39.45
CA TYR A 392 -4.82 -31.40 -39.18
C TYR A 392 -5.20 -30.59 -40.43
N ASP A 393 -4.76 -31.01 -41.62
CA ASP A 393 -5.08 -30.32 -42.88
C ASP A 393 -6.57 -30.51 -43.21
N GLN A 394 -7.11 -31.71 -43.00
CA GLN A 394 -8.53 -31.97 -43.16
C GLN A 394 -9.40 -31.25 -42.13
N LEU A 395 -8.97 -31.17 -40.87
CA LEU A 395 -9.67 -30.36 -39.87
C LEU A 395 -9.67 -28.88 -40.27
N ALA A 396 -8.57 -28.37 -40.85
CA ALA A 396 -8.49 -27.01 -41.37
C ALA A 396 -9.44 -26.79 -42.56
N LEU A 397 -9.54 -27.75 -43.49
CA LEU A 397 -10.48 -27.69 -44.61
C LEU A 397 -11.94 -27.74 -44.15
N THR A 398 -12.25 -28.64 -43.20
CA THR A 398 -13.60 -28.75 -42.62
C THR A 398 -13.99 -27.47 -41.88
N ARG A 399 -13.03 -26.88 -41.15
CA ARG A 399 -13.19 -25.56 -40.54
C ARG A 399 -13.41 -24.48 -41.60
N GLN A 400 -12.62 -24.47 -42.67
CA GLN A 400 -12.77 -23.50 -43.76
C GLN A 400 -14.13 -23.60 -44.46
N GLU A 401 -14.68 -24.81 -44.62
CA GLU A 401 -16.02 -25.02 -45.15
C GLU A 401 -17.10 -24.53 -44.18
N ARG A 402 -16.96 -24.84 -42.88
CA ARG A 402 -17.83 -24.30 -41.82
C ARG A 402 -17.82 -22.77 -41.80
N ASP A 403 -16.65 -22.18 -42.02
CA ASP A 403 -16.44 -20.74 -41.88
C ASP A 403 -16.94 -19.93 -43.09
N LYS A 404 -17.31 -20.57 -44.22
CA LYS A 404 -17.85 -19.89 -45.42
C LYS A 404 -19.14 -19.12 -45.18
N ASP A 405 -20.04 -19.69 -44.37
CA ASP A 405 -21.34 -19.10 -43.99
C ASP A 405 -21.43 -18.87 -42.47
N ALA A 406 -20.29 -18.64 -41.80
CA ALA A 406 -20.22 -18.47 -40.35
C ALA A 406 -21.13 -17.34 -39.85
N ALA A 407 -21.75 -17.56 -38.69
CA ALA A 407 -22.51 -16.52 -37.98
C ALA A 407 -21.59 -15.41 -37.48
N PHE A 408 -20.37 -15.77 -37.07
CA PHE A 408 -19.35 -14.92 -36.49
C PHE A 408 -18.02 -15.11 -37.21
N VAL A 409 -17.34 -14.00 -37.53
CA VAL A 409 -15.96 -14.01 -38.00
C VAL A 409 -15.18 -13.13 -37.03
N TRP A 410 -14.15 -13.68 -36.40
CA TRP A 410 -13.34 -12.92 -35.46
C TRP A 410 -12.67 -11.72 -36.16
N ASP A 411 -12.81 -10.54 -35.57
CA ASP A 411 -12.15 -9.31 -35.99
C ASP A 411 -11.70 -8.50 -34.77
N ALA A 412 -10.94 -7.42 -35.00
CA ALA A 412 -10.42 -6.56 -33.94
C ALA A 412 -11.50 -5.85 -33.11
N LYS A 413 -12.76 -5.80 -33.58
CA LYS A 413 -13.86 -5.16 -32.85
C LYS A 413 -14.36 -6.03 -31.71
N PHE A 414 -14.14 -7.34 -31.76
CA PHE A 414 -14.47 -8.28 -30.68
C PHE A 414 -13.37 -8.44 -29.62
N SER A 415 -12.18 -7.90 -29.88
CA SER A 415 -11.12 -7.85 -28.88
C SER A 415 -11.49 -6.84 -27.78
N VAL A 416 -11.44 -7.30 -26.54
CA VAL A 416 -11.49 -6.46 -25.33
C VAL A 416 -10.07 -6.10 -24.85
N GLY A 417 -9.05 -6.66 -25.52
CA GLY A 417 -7.64 -6.42 -25.26
C GLY A 417 -7.14 -7.05 -23.97
N ILE A 418 -7.81 -8.10 -23.50
CA ILE A 418 -7.34 -9.01 -22.45
C ILE A 418 -7.20 -10.38 -23.12
N VAL A 419 -5.97 -10.92 -23.16
CA VAL A 419 -5.62 -12.08 -24.00
C VAL A 419 -6.50 -13.30 -23.69
N GLU A 420 -6.76 -13.56 -22.42
CA GLU A 420 -7.55 -14.72 -22.00
C GLU A 420 -9.05 -14.54 -22.29
N ILE A 421 -9.61 -13.35 -22.07
CA ILE A 421 -11.01 -13.06 -22.43
C ILE A 421 -11.20 -13.16 -23.94
N ASP A 422 -10.28 -12.57 -24.73
CA ASP A 422 -10.32 -12.68 -26.19
C ASP A 422 -10.23 -14.13 -26.67
N ARG A 423 -9.48 -14.99 -25.96
CA ARG A 423 -9.42 -16.43 -26.25
C ARG A 423 -10.76 -17.11 -25.97
N GLN A 424 -11.39 -16.79 -24.84
CA GLN A 424 -12.70 -17.35 -24.47
C GLN A 424 -13.81 -16.90 -25.42
N HIS A 425 -13.79 -15.63 -25.86
CA HIS A 425 -14.73 -15.13 -26.88
C HIS A 425 -14.57 -15.85 -28.22
N LYS A 426 -13.33 -16.09 -28.69
CA LYS A 426 -13.09 -16.88 -29.91
C LYS A 426 -13.69 -18.28 -29.80
N ALA A 427 -13.54 -18.93 -28.64
CA ALA A 427 -14.09 -20.25 -28.41
C ALA A 427 -15.63 -20.25 -28.42
N LEU A 428 -16.27 -19.25 -27.78
CA LEU A 428 -17.73 -19.06 -27.83
C LEU A 428 -18.23 -18.87 -29.26
N MET A 429 -17.55 -18.04 -30.06
CA MET A 429 -17.90 -17.81 -31.46
C MET A 429 -17.72 -19.06 -32.32
N ASP A 430 -16.64 -19.81 -32.11
CA ASP A 430 -16.40 -21.08 -32.81
C ASP A 430 -17.51 -22.11 -32.49
N MET A 431 -17.93 -22.25 -31.23
CA MET A 431 -19.04 -23.13 -30.83
C MET A 431 -20.39 -22.69 -31.41
N ALA A 432 -20.66 -21.38 -31.44
CA ALA A 432 -21.89 -20.86 -32.03
C ALA A 432 -21.92 -21.02 -33.57
N ASN A 433 -20.76 -20.91 -34.23
CA ASN A 433 -20.62 -21.23 -35.65
C ASN A 433 -20.83 -22.73 -35.92
N GLU A 434 -20.35 -23.60 -35.05
CA GLU A 434 -20.59 -25.04 -35.14
C GLU A 434 -22.07 -25.39 -35.01
N LEU A 435 -22.77 -24.75 -34.06
CA LEU A 435 -24.22 -24.89 -33.91
C LEU A 435 -24.96 -24.45 -35.18
N LYS A 436 -24.60 -23.29 -35.75
CA LYS A 436 -25.19 -22.81 -37.02
C LYS A 436 -24.97 -23.80 -38.17
N PHE A 437 -23.75 -24.28 -38.33
CA PHE A 437 -23.40 -25.19 -39.43
C PHE A 437 -24.22 -26.48 -39.39
N GLU A 438 -24.40 -27.05 -38.20
CA GLU A 438 -25.23 -28.25 -38.01
C GLU A 438 -26.72 -28.00 -38.28
N LEU A 439 -27.21 -26.80 -37.96
CA LEU A 439 -28.60 -26.38 -38.25
C LEU A 439 -28.84 -26.17 -39.76
N ASP A 440 -27.91 -25.50 -40.45
CA ASP A 440 -28.03 -25.23 -41.89
C ASP A 440 -27.93 -26.52 -42.74
N GLY A 441 -27.15 -27.50 -42.27
CA GLY A 441 -26.94 -28.79 -42.94
C GLY A 441 -28.14 -29.75 -42.94
N LYS A 442 -29.28 -29.38 -42.33
CA LYS A 442 -30.46 -30.25 -42.10
C LYS A 442 -30.10 -31.57 -41.39
N ARG A 443 -29.11 -31.53 -40.50
CA ARG A 443 -28.62 -32.68 -39.74
C ARG A 443 -29.48 -32.92 -38.50
N SER A 444 -29.21 -34.03 -37.80
CA SER A 444 -30.01 -34.49 -36.66
C SER A 444 -30.17 -33.42 -35.56
N ILE A 445 -31.42 -33.10 -35.20
CA ILE A 445 -31.81 -32.22 -34.08
C ILE A 445 -31.07 -32.55 -32.78
N LYS A 446 -30.71 -33.82 -32.59
CA LYS A 446 -29.99 -34.34 -31.43
C LYS A 446 -28.55 -33.79 -31.36
N THR A 447 -27.89 -33.57 -32.49
CA THR A 447 -26.54 -33.01 -32.55
C THR A 447 -26.53 -31.54 -32.20
N ALA A 448 -27.47 -30.76 -32.77
CA ALA A 448 -27.64 -29.34 -32.45
C ALA A 448 -27.90 -29.12 -30.96
N ARG A 449 -28.77 -29.91 -30.32
CA ARG A 449 -29.01 -29.85 -28.86
C ARG A 449 -27.76 -30.08 -28.03
N ARG A 450 -26.90 -31.01 -28.43
CA ARG A 450 -25.64 -31.29 -27.71
C ARG A 450 -24.66 -30.11 -27.80
N ILE A 451 -24.54 -29.50 -28.98
CA ILE A 451 -23.67 -28.33 -29.17
C ILE A 451 -24.21 -27.13 -28.39
N LEU A 452 -25.54 -26.91 -28.42
CA LEU A 452 -26.19 -25.87 -27.64
C LEU A 452 -25.91 -26.02 -26.14
N LYS A 453 -26.02 -27.24 -25.60
CA LYS A 453 -25.67 -27.50 -24.21
C LYS A 453 -24.21 -27.14 -23.90
N GLY A 454 -23.27 -27.55 -24.75
CA GLY A 454 -21.85 -27.22 -24.58
C GLY A 454 -21.60 -25.70 -24.62
N LEU A 455 -22.29 -24.99 -25.50
CA LEU A 455 -22.23 -23.52 -25.57
C LEU A 455 -22.73 -22.88 -24.27
N ILE A 456 -23.87 -23.33 -23.72
CA ILE A 456 -24.41 -22.87 -22.44
C ILE A 456 -23.41 -23.07 -21.29
N ASP A 457 -22.88 -24.29 -21.17
CA ASP A 457 -21.95 -24.65 -20.10
C ASP A 457 -20.65 -23.81 -20.18
N TYR A 458 -20.15 -23.56 -21.39
CA TYR A 458 -18.97 -22.74 -21.60
C TYR A 458 -19.24 -21.25 -21.33
N THR A 459 -20.38 -20.72 -21.75
CA THR A 459 -20.81 -19.34 -21.45
C THR A 459 -20.87 -19.10 -19.94
N ALA A 460 -21.43 -20.04 -19.17
CA ALA A 460 -21.45 -19.93 -17.71
C ALA A 460 -20.04 -19.90 -17.09
N THR A 461 -19.12 -20.70 -17.63
CA THR A 461 -17.71 -20.73 -17.19
C THR A 461 -17.00 -19.41 -17.49
N HIS A 462 -17.21 -18.88 -18.69
CA HIS A 462 -16.66 -17.59 -19.13
C HIS A 462 -17.19 -16.43 -18.26
N PHE A 463 -18.50 -16.36 -18.02
CA PHE A 463 -19.08 -15.35 -17.12
C PHE A 463 -18.52 -15.44 -15.71
N SER A 464 -18.39 -16.64 -15.16
CA SER A 464 -17.78 -16.82 -13.82
C SER A 464 -16.36 -16.25 -13.76
N TYR A 465 -15.58 -16.42 -14.82
CA TYR A 465 -14.22 -15.87 -14.92
C TYR A 465 -14.23 -14.33 -14.96
N GLU A 466 -15.09 -13.72 -15.77
CA GLU A 466 -15.21 -12.26 -15.83
C GLU A 466 -15.73 -11.67 -14.51
N GLU A 467 -16.72 -12.31 -13.89
CA GLU A 467 -17.29 -11.88 -12.60
C GLU A 467 -16.25 -11.89 -11.49
N GLN A 468 -15.37 -12.90 -11.48
CA GLN A 468 -14.24 -12.94 -10.56
C GLN A 468 -13.28 -11.78 -10.80
N LEU A 469 -12.99 -11.42 -12.05
CA LEU A 469 -12.15 -10.26 -12.38
C LEU A 469 -12.83 -8.94 -11.99
N MET A 470 -14.14 -8.83 -12.18
CA MET A 470 -14.92 -7.67 -11.74
C MET A 470 -14.82 -7.47 -10.23
N ASP A 471 -14.94 -8.55 -9.44
CA ASP A 471 -14.87 -8.50 -7.99
C ASP A 471 -13.46 -8.15 -7.49
N GLN A 472 -12.43 -8.76 -8.10
CA GLN A 472 -11.03 -8.48 -7.76
C GLN A 472 -10.64 -7.03 -8.03
N THR A 473 -11.13 -6.46 -9.14
CA THR A 473 -10.78 -5.11 -9.57
C THR A 473 -11.76 -4.04 -9.11
N ARG A 474 -12.79 -4.42 -8.33
CA ARG A 474 -13.86 -3.54 -7.85
C ARG A 474 -14.48 -2.75 -9.00
N TYR A 475 -14.81 -3.43 -10.09
CA TYR A 475 -15.41 -2.83 -11.27
C TYR A 475 -16.75 -2.15 -10.91
N SER A 476 -16.90 -0.88 -11.25
CA SER A 476 -18.01 -0.04 -10.79
C SER A 476 -19.37 -0.50 -11.33
N GLU A 477 -19.41 -1.15 -12.49
CA GLU A 477 -20.63 -1.65 -13.13
C GLU A 477 -20.86 -3.17 -12.89
N ALA A 478 -20.11 -3.79 -11.97
CA ALA A 478 -20.11 -5.24 -11.78
C ALA A 478 -21.51 -5.85 -11.58
N GLU A 479 -22.34 -5.27 -10.70
CA GLU A 479 -23.68 -5.81 -10.46
C GLU A 479 -24.60 -5.70 -11.67
N ALA A 480 -24.51 -4.60 -12.43
CA ALA A 480 -25.28 -4.44 -13.66
C ALA A 480 -24.82 -5.42 -14.75
N HIS A 481 -23.51 -5.68 -14.85
CA HIS A 481 -22.93 -6.67 -15.77
C HIS A 481 -23.37 -8.09 -15.39
N LYS A 482 -23.27 -8.48 -14.11
CA LYS A 482 -23.74 -9.77 -13.58
C LYS A 482 -25.22 -10.01 -13.86
N GLU A 483 -26.05 -8.97 -13.77
CA GLU A 483 -27.47 -9.09 -14.09
C GLU A 483 -27.71 -9.36 -15.59
N LEU A 484 -26.89 -8.79 -16.49
CA LEU A 484 -26.94 -9.13 -17.91
C LEU A 484 -26.55 -10.60 -18.15
N HIS A 485 -25.56 -11.13 -17.42
CA HIS A 485 -25.19 -12.54 -17.49
C HIS A 485 -26.35 -13.46 -17.08
N ARG A 486 -26.97 -13.21 -15.92
CA ARG A 486 -28.12 -13.99 -15.43
C ARG A 486 -29.26 -13.98 -16.43
N LYS A 487 -29.59 -12.80 -16.95
CA LYS A 487 -30.66 -12.64 -17.94
C LYS A 487 -30.41 -13.45 -19.21
N LEU A 488 -29.16 -13.48 -19.72
CA LEU A 488 -28.85 -14.33 -20.88
C LEU A 488 -29.09 -15.80 -20.55
N VAL A 489 -28.56 -16.27 -19.41
CA VAL A 489 -28.67 -17.67 -19.03
C VAL A 489 -30.15 -18.08 -18.94
N ASP A 490 -30.99 -17.24 -18.32
CA ASP A 490 -32.43 -17.46 -18.22
C ASP A 490 -33.10 -17.50 -19.61
N ASP A 491 -32.79 -16.54 -20.49
CA ASP A 491 -33.34 -16.48 -21.85
C ASP A 491 -32.95 -17.73 -22.66
N VAL A 492 -31.67 -18.14 -22.61
CA VAL A 492 -31.17 -19.33 -23.32
C VAL A 492 -31.75 -20.62 -22.74
N MET A 493 -31.93 -20.71 -21.41
CA MET A 493 -32.60 -21.85 -20.78
C MET A 493 -34.05 -21.98 -21.24
N GLY A 494 -34.79 -20.87 -21.35
CA GLY A 494 -36.15 -20.87 -21.88
C GLY A 494 -36.21 -21.39 -23.32
N TYR A 495 -35.23 -21.03 -24.16
CA TYR A 495 -35.10 -21.62 -25.50
C TYR A 495 -34.79 -23.12 -25.45
N ASN A 496 -33.90 -23.58 -24.56
CA ASN A 496 -33.56 -24.99 -24.42
C ASN A 496 -34.79 -25.83 -24.00
N GLU A 497 -35.62 -25.34 -23.08
CA GLU A 497 -36.85 -26.03 -22.65
C GLU A 497 -37.86 -26.19 -23.81
N ARG A 498 -38.06 -25.15 -24.63
CA ARG A 498 -38.92 -25.21 -25.82
C ARG A 498 -38.42 -26.23 -26.83
N ILE A 499 -37.10 -26.29 -27.03
CA ILE A 499 -36.45 -27.28 -27.89
C ILE A 499 -36.64 -28.70 -27.35
N GLU A 500 -36.55 -28.90 -26.03
CA GLU A 500 -36.81 -30.20 -25.39
C GLU A 500 -38.26 -30.66 -25.57
N GLN A 501 -39.21 -29.72 -25.60
CA GLN A 501 -40.64 -29.97 -25.84
C GLN A 501 -40.98 -30.26 -27.32
N GLY A 502 -40.01 -30.20 -28.23
CA GLY A 502 -40.17 -30.56 -29.65
C GLY A 502 -40.50 -29.40 -30.58
N ASP A 503 -40.31 -28.15 -30.14
CA ASP A 503 -40.47 -26.96 -30.98
C ASP A 503 -39.22 -26.75 -31.85
N GLU A 504 -39.22 -27.35 -33.05
CA GLU A 504 -38.05 -27.36 -33.96
C GLU A 504 -37.84 -26.02 -34.70
N GLU A 505 -38.88 -25.16 -34.80
CA GLU A 505 -38.78 -23.84 -35.47
C GLU A 505 -37.98 -22.82 -34.64
N VAL A 506 -37.82 -23.08 -33.33
CA VAL A 506 -37.14 -22.21 -32.36
C VAL A 506 -35.65 -22.11 -32.54
N LEU A 507 -35.02 -23.11 -33.18
CA LEU A 507 -33.56 -23.13 -33.35
C LEU A 507 -33.05 -21.98 -34.20
N GLY A 508 -33.84 -21.52 -35.19
CA GLY A 508 -33.51 -20.33 -35.98
C GLY A 508 -33.60 -19.04 -35.16
N GLU A 509 -34.63 -18.91 -34.32
CA GLU A 509 -34.82 -17.79 -33.40
C GLU A 509 -33.69 -17.71 -32.37
N LEU A 510 -33.32 -18.86 -31.79
CA LEU A 510 -32.24 -18.99 -30.83
C LEU A 510 -30.89 -18.55 -31.43
N MET A 511 -30.58 -18.96 -32.66
CA MET A 511 -29.34 -18.52 -33.31
C MET A 511 -29.30 -17.03 -33.60
N ALA A 512 -30.44 -16.43 -33.98
CA ALA A 512 -30.54 -14.98 -34.16
C ALA A 512 -30.36 -14.25 -32.81
N PHE A 513 -30.95 -14.77 -31.75
CA PHE A 513 -30.81 -14.26 -30.39
C PHE A 513 -29.37 -14.32 -29.89
N ILE A 514 -28.73 -15.50 -29.92
CA ILE A 514 -27.33 -15.71 -29.51
C ILE A 514 -26.39 -14.77 -30.29
N LYS A 515 -26.63 -14.61 -31.60
CA LYS A 515 -25.86 -13.69 -32.44
C LYS A 515 -26.01 -12.23 -32.02
N GLY A 516 -27.24 -11.77 -31.84
CA GLY A 516 -27.50 -10.39 -31.41
C GLY A 516 -26.87 -10.09 -30.05
N TRP A 517 -27.10 -10.98 -29.09
CA TRP A 517 -26.62 -10.81 -27.73
C TRP A 517 -25.10 -10.83 -27.64
N LEU A 518 -24.41 -11.84 -28.20
CA LEU A 518 -22.95 -11.95 -28.13
C LEU A 518 -22.25 -10.75 -28.77
N ILE A 519 -22.76 -10.26 -29.91
CA ILE A 519 -22.20 -9.07 -30.56
C ILE A 519 -22.36 -7.85 -29.65
N GLU A 520 -23.56 -7.64 -29.10
CA GLU A 520 -23.83 -6.50 -28.25
C GLU A 520 -23.03 -6.54 -26.94
N HIS A 521 -22.98 -7.70 -26.30
CA HIS A 521 -22.28 -7.90 -25.03
C HIS A 521 -20.78 -7.69 -25.18
N ILE A 522 -20.12 -8.39 -26.12
CA ILE A 522 -18.67 -8.29 -26.33
C ILE A 522 -18.27 -6.88 -26.74
N GLN A 523 -19.00 -6.27 -27.69
CA GLN A 523 -18.60 -4.98 -28.24
C GLN A 523 -18.95 -3.77 -27.34
N LYS A 524 -19.86 -3.92 -26.38
CA LYS A 524 -20.27 -2.81 -25.49
C LYS A 524 -19.97 -3.08 -24.03
N THR A 525 -20.40 -4.22 -23.51
CA THR A 525 -20.29 -4.55 -22.08
C THR A 525 -18.87 -4.99 -21.77
N ASP A 526 -18.36 -6.01 -22.45
CA ASP A 526 -17.04 -6.59 -22.14
C ASP A 526 -15.91 -5.67 -22.58
N LYS A 527 -16.13 -4.86 -23.61
CA LYS A 527 -15.18 -3.79 -23.95
C LYS A 527 -14.99 -2.74 -22.85
N ARG A 528 -16.05 -2.42 -22.11
CA ARG A 528 -15.95 -1.51 -20.96
C ARG A 528 -15.20 -2.17 -19.82
N LEU A 529 -15.48 -3.46 -19.56
CA LEU A 529 -14.72 -4.27 -18.61
C LEU A 529 -13.24 -4.36 -19.01
N GLY A 530 -12.92 -4.70 -20.27
CA GLY A 530 -11.56 -4.78 -20.77
C GLY A 530 -10.78 -3.48 -20.64
N ALA A 531 -11.41 -2.33 -20.92
CA ALA A 531 -10.81 -1.02 -20.72
C ALA A 531 -10.49 -0.74 -19.23
N HIS A 532 -11.32 -1.21 -18.31
CA HIS A 532 -11.06 -1.15 -16.86
C HIS A 532 -9.91 -2.09 -16.46
N LEU A 533 -9.94 -3.34 -16.92
CA LEU A 533 -8.92 -4.34 -16.61
C LEU A 533 -7.51 -3.92 -17.06
N GLN A 534 -7.40 -3.31 -18.24
CA GLN A 534 -6.13 -2.74 -18.73
C GLN A 534 -5.58 -1.63 -17.84
N GLN A 535 -6.44 -0.78 -17.26
CA GLN A 535 -6.02 0.28 -16.34
C GLN A 535 -5.54 -0.28 -15.00
N THR A 536 -6.07 -1.43 -14.58
CA THR A 536 -5.65 -2.12 -13.35
C THR A 536 -4.37 -2.97 -13.49
N GLY A 537 -3.80 -3.05 -14.70
CA GLY A 537 -2.57 -3.82 -14.96
C GLY A 537 -2.76 -5.33 -15.11
N LEU A 538 -4.00 -5.81 -15.28
CA LEU A 538 -4.35 -7.22 -15.54
C LEU A 538 -4.52 -7.52 -17.04
N GLY A 539 -3.80 -6.77 -17.89
CA GLY A 539 -3.88 -6.82 -19.37
C GLY A 539 -3.20 -8.02 -20.02
#